data_AF-A0A0N0KHH5-F1
#
_entry.id   AF-A0A0N0KHH5-F1
#
_cell.length_a   1.000
_cell.length_b   1.000
_cell.length_c   1.000
_cell.angle_alpha   90.00
_cell.angle_beta   90.00
_cell.angle_gamma   90.00
#
_symmetry.space_group_name_H-M   'P 1'
#
loop_
_entity.id
_entity.type
_entity.pdbx_description
1 polymer ?
#
loop_
_entity_poly.entity_id
_entity_poly.type
_entity_poly.pdbx_seq_one_letter_code
_entity_poly.pdbx_strand_id
1 'polypeptide(L)'
;MIGRTMGWAMVATLLGGGATLAQDVPGIEICTAEKTMERRTSCLQSNVEFLQKSFDKARLDQQQKLDAANRQIEALKASVATLQKSLEQSQAAQKKPEPAAPAKDASPAKPDAKPDTKSDAK
;
A
#
# COMPACT_ATOMS: atom_id res chain seq x y z
N MET A 1 -18.22 -6.84 -15.08
CA MET A 1 -17.91 -6.25 -13.74
C MET A 1 -17.16 -4.92 -13.83
N ILE A 2 -16.33 -4.68 -14.85
CA ILE A 2 -15.52 -3.46 -15.05
C ILE A 2 -16.35 -2.16 -15.24
N GLY A 3 -17.53 -2.25 -15.88
CA GLY A 3 -18.38 -1.06 -16.08
C GLY A 3 -19.02 -0.52 -14.79
N ARG A 4 -19.22 -1.39 -13.78
CA ARG A 4 -19.87 -0.99 -12.53
C ARG A 4 -18.92 -0.25 -11.59
N THR A 5 -17.63 -0.58 -11.62
CA THR A 5 -16.59 0.15 -10.88
C THR A 5 -16.29 1.50 -11.50
N MET A 6 -16.33 1.61 -12.84
CA MET A 6 -16.13 2.87 -13.56
C MET A 6 -17.24 3.90 -13.27
N GLY A 7 -18.50 3.45 -13.21
CA GLY A 7 -19.63 4.31 -12.88
C GLY A 7 -19.58 4.87 -11.45
N TRP A 8 -19.14 4.06 -10.48
CA TRP A 8 -18.98 4.51 -9.10
C TRP A 8 -17.84 5.51 -8.92
N ALA A 9 -16.72 5.32 -9.62
CA ALA A 9 -15.60 6.26 -9.60
C ALA A 9 -15.98 7.63 -10.17
N MET A 10 -16.83 7.67 -11.20
CA MET A 10 -17.29 8.91 -11.84
C MET A 10 -18.35 9.65 -11.02
N VAL A 11 -19.23 8.92 -10.31
CA VAL A 11 -20.21 9.50 -9.39
C VAL A 11 -19.51 10.09 -8.15
N ALA A 12 -18.47 9.44 -7.64
CA ALA A 12 -17.70 9.94 -6.51
C ALA A 12 -16.97 11.28 -6.79
N THR A 13 -16.46 11.48 -8.00
CA THR A 13 -15.85 12.76 -8.41
C THR A 13 -16.87 13.87 -8.62
N LEU A 14 -18.08 13.56 -9.09
CA LEU A 14 -19.14 14.54 -9.28
C LEU A 14 -19.78 15.01 -7.96
N LEU A 15 -19.86 14.14 -6.94
CA LEU A 15 -20.35 14.50 -5.61
C LEU A 15 -19.28 15.14 -4.71
N GLY A 16 -18.00 15.07 -5.10
CA GLY A 16 -16.86 15.61 -4.33
C GLY A 16 -16.51 17.07 -4.65
N GLY A 17 -17.28 17.77 -5.48
CA GLY A 17 -17.12 19.20 -5.75
C GLY A 17 -17.49 20.03 -4.51
N GLY A 18 -16.60 20.05 -3.52
CA GLY A 18 -16.76 20.83 -2.30
C GLY A 18 -16.90 22.32 -2.63
N ALA A 19 -17.78 23.00 -1.92
CA ALA A 19 -17.83 24.46 -1.90
C ALA A 19 -16.41 24.99 -1.75
N THR A 20 -15.95 25.78 -2.72
CA THR A 20 -14.68 26.50 -2.60
C THR A 20 -14.87 27.55 -1.51
N LEU A 21 -14.67 27.15 -0.25
CA LEU A 21 -14.37 28.11 0.78
C LEU A 21 -13.11 28.83 0.28
N ALA A 22 -13.13 30.15 0.29
CA ALA A 22 -11.95 30.93 -0.07
C ALA A 22 -10.76 30.33 0.69
N GLN A 23 -9.70 29.96 -0.04
CA GLN A 23 -8.49 29.49 0.62
C GLN A 23 -7.95 30.69 1.38
N ASP A 24 -7.93 30.58 2.70
CA ASP A 24 -7.42 31.64 3.54
C ASP A 24 -5.94 31.84 3.18
N VAL A 25 -5.57 33.09 2.91
CA VAL A 25 -4.20 33.46 2.57
C VAL A 25 -3.61 33.96 3.88
N PRO A 26 -2.77 33.16 4.58
CA PRO A 26 -2.35 33.49 5.94
C PRO A 26 -1.75 34.89 6.00
N GLY A 27 -2.27 35.78 6.86
CA GLY A 27 -1.74 37.12 7.06
C GLY A 27 -2.25 38.18 6.07
N ILE A 28 -3.11 37.82 5.12
CA ILE A 28 -3.70 38.79 4.18
C ILE A 28 -4.63 39.77 4.92
N GLU A 29 -5.32 39.28 5.94
CA GLU A 29 -6.18 40.03 6.85
C GLU A 29 -5.39 41.11 7.62
N ILE A 30 -4.15 40.80 7.97
CA ILE A 30 -3.24 41.75 8.64
C ILE A 30 -2.75 42.78 7.62
N CYS A 31 -2.28 42.35 6.45
CA CYS A 31 -1.77 43.27 5.43
C CYS A 31 -2.84 44.19 4.85
N THR A 32 -4.10 43.76 4.80
CA THR A 32 -5.23 44.56 4.29
C THR A 32 -5.83 45.49 5.33
N ALA A 33 -5.59 45.25 6.63
CA ALA A 33 -5.97 46.18 7.70
C ALA A 33 -5.12 47.47 7.70
N GLU A 34 -3.93 47.42 7.11
CA GLU A 34 -3.00 48.54 7.02
C GLU A 34 -3.54 49.69 6.15
N LYS A 35 -3.49 50.91 6.68
CA LYS A 35 -4.06 52.11 6.05
C LYS A 35 -3.06 52.88 5.21
N THR A 36 -1.78 52.79 5.55
CA THR A 36 -0.73 53.46 4.78
C THR A 36 -0.31 52.60 3.59
N MET A 37 -0.26 53.18 2.38
CA MET A 37 -0.02 52.42 1.15
C MET A 37 1.38 51.79 1.12
N GLU A 38 2.38 52.48 1.68
CA GLU A 38 3.75 52.00 1.78
C GLU A 38 3.85 50.75 2.69
N ARG A 39 3.26 50.79 3.89
CA ARG A 39 3.25 49.64 4.80
C ARG A 39 2.45 48.48 4.22
N ARG A 40 1.28 48.74 3.62
CA ARG A 40 0.45 47.71 2.99
C ARG A 40 1.23 46.98 1.91
N THR A 41 1.92 47.72 1.05
CA THR A 41 2.75 47.13 -0.01
C THR A 41 3.89 46.29 0.56
N SER A 42 4.59 46.80 1.58
CA SER A 42 5.68 46.06 2.24
C SER A 42 5.21 44.77 2.93
N CYS A 43 4.04 44.81 3.58
CA CYS A 43 3.44 43.65 4.22
C CYS A 43 3.08 42.60 3.18
N LEU A 44 2.36 43.00 2.11
CA LEU A 44 1.98 42.10 1.02
C LEU A 44 3.19 41.48 0.34
N GLN A 45 4.28 42.22 0.17
CA GLN A 45 5.52 41.67 -0.41
C GLN A 45 6.10 40.55 0.47
N SER A 46 6.23 40.79 1.77
CA SER A 46 6.72 39.77 2.71
C SER A 46 5.78 38.56 2.81
N ASN A 47 4.46 38.79 2.67
CA ASN A 47 3.46 37.74 2.64
C ASN A 47 3.61 36.85 1.40
N VAL A 48 3.76 37.44 0.21
CA VAL A 48 4.01 36.70 -1.04
C VAL A 48 5.30 35.88 -0.95
N GLU A 49 6.37 36.45 -0.40
CA GLU A 49 7.63 35.72 -0.22
C GLU A 49 7.46 34.52 0.72
N PHE A 50 6.74 34.70 1.83
CA PHE A 50 6.41 33.61 2.75
C PHE A 50 5.57 32.51 2.09
N LEU A 51 4.54 32.88 1.34
CA LEU A 51 3.69 31.94 0.61
C LEU A 51 4.50 31.16 -0.41
N GLN A 52 5.33 31.84 -1.20
CA GLN A 52 6.16 31.20 -2.21
C GLN A 52 7.10 30.17 -1.59
N LYS A 53 7.79 30.54 -0.50
CA LYS A 53 8.62 29.59 0.28
C LYS A 53 7.82 28.42 0.82
N SER A 54 6.60 28.66 1.29
CA SER A 54 5.72 27.61 1.83
C SER A 54 5.26 26.64 0.74
N PHE A 55 4.89 27.15 -0.44
CA PHE A 55 4.53 26.34 -1.60
C PHE A 55 5.71 25.50 -2.10
N ASP A 56 6.90 26.09 -2.20
CA ASP A 56 8.10 25.36 -2.62
C ASP A 56 8.44 24.23 -1.63
N LYS A 57 8.33 24.50 -0.33
CA LYS A 57 8.50 23.47 0.70
C LYS A 57 7.48 22.35 0.56
N ALA A 58 6.20 22.68 0.40
CA ALA A 58 5.13 21.71 0.21
C ALA A 58 5.37 20.87 -1.06
N ARG A 59 5.79 21.51 -2.16
CA ARG A 59 6.13 20.83 -3.42
C ARG A 59 7.27 19.83 -3.23
N LEU A 60 8.35 20.24 -2.57
CA LEU A 60 9.50 19.36 -2.31
C LEU A 60 9.12 18.18 -1.42
N ASP A 61 8.35 18.40 -0.35
CA ASP A 61 7.85 17.33 0.52
C ASP A 61 7.00 16.31 -0.25
N GLN A 62 6.11 16.78 -1.13
CA GLN A 62 5.31 15.89 -1.97
C GLN A 62 6.16 15.12 -2.98
N GLN A 63 7.14 15.77 -3.62
CA GLN A 63 8.08 15.08 -4.52
C GLN A 63 8.86 13.98 -3.80
N GLN A 64 9.37 14.26 -2.61
CA GLN A 64 10.07 13.26 -1.79
C GLN A 64 9.17 12.07 -1.44
N LYS A 65 7.90 12.32 -1.12
CA LYS A 65 6.92 11.26 -0.87
C LYS A 65 6.65 10.41 -2.11
N LEU A 66 6.52 11.04 -3.28
CA LEU A 66 6.34 10.32 -4.55
C LEU A 66 7.56 9.46 -4.88
N ASP A 67 8.77 9.98 -4.70
CA ASP A 67 10.00 9.23 -4.94
C ASP A 67 10.14 8.05 -3.97
N ALA A 68 9.82 8.24 -2.69
CA ALA A 68 9.80 7.17 -1.70
C ALA A 68 8.78 6.09 -2.06
N ALA A 69 7.57 6.48 -2.47
CA ALA A 69 6.53 5.55 -2.91
C ALA A 69 6.95 4.77 -4.17
N ASN A 70 7.60 5.43 -5.14
CA ASN A 70 8.12 4.77 -6.34
C ASN A 70 9.17 3.70 -5.99
N ARG A 71 10.08 3.99 -5.06
CA ARG A 71 11.05 2.98 -4.56
C ARG A 71 10.37 1.80 -3.88
N GLN A 72 9.31 2.04 -3.10
CA GLN A 72 8.52 0.96 -2.51
C GLN A 72 7.86 0.12 -3.59
N ILE A 73 7.28 0.75 -4.62
CA ILE A 73 6.69 0.03 -5.77
C ILE A 73 7.71 -0.87 -6.45
N GLU A 74 8.94 -0.40 -6.66
CA GLU A 74 10.01 -1.22 -7.25
C GLU A 74 10.40 -2.41 -6.37
N ALA A 75 10.55 -2.19 -5.06
CA ALA A 75 10.84 -3.27 -4.10
C ALA A 75 9.71 -4.31 -4.05
N LEU A 76 8.44 -3.88 -4.08
CA LEU A 76 7.29 -4.78 -4.13
C LEU A 76 7.26 -5.56 -5.45
N LYS A 77 7.53 -4.92 -6.59
CA LYS A 77 7.62 -5.60 -7.89
C LYS A 77 8.69 -6.70 -7.89
N ALA A 78 9.86 -6.44 -7.33
CA ALA A 78 10.93 -7.44 -7.20
C ALA A 78 10.52 -8.62 -6.29
N SER A 79 9.81 -8.33 -5.19
CA SER A 79 9.28 -9.34 -4.28
C SER A 79 8.23 -10.23 -4.98
N VAL A 80 7.32 -9.62 -5.73
CA VAL A 80 6.33 -10.34 -6.55
C VAL A 80 7.00 -11.23 -7.59
N ALA A 81 8.03 -10.73 -8.29
CA ALA A 81 8.77 -11.53 -9.26
C ALA A 81 9.49 -12.73 -8.62
N THR A 82 10.01 -12.56 -7.39
CA THR A 82 10.66 -13.65 -6.63
C THR A 82 9.65 -14.70 -6.17
N LEU A 83 8.49 -14.25 -5.69
CA LEU A 83 7.39 -15.14 -5.30
C LEU A 83 6.85 -15.93 -6.51
N GLN A 84 6.69 -15.27 -7.66
CA GLN A 84 6.29 -15.92 -8.91
C GLN A 84 7.27 -17.04 -9.30
N LYS A 85 8.58 -16.78 -9.27
CA LYS A 85 9.60 -17.84 -9.51
C LYS A 85 9.51 -18.99 -8.52
N SER A 86 9.27 -18.71 -7.25
CA SER A 86 9.14 -19.74 -6.21
C SER A 86 7.91 -20.64 -6.43
N LEU A 87 6.80 -20.05 -6.90
CA LEU A 87 5.59 -20.77 -7.27
C LEU A 87 5.82 -21.64 -8.52
N GLU A 88 6.53 -21.14 -9.52
CA GLU A 88 6.90 -21.91 -10.71
C GLU A 88 7.78 -23.11 -10.36
N GLN A 89 8.79 -22.92 -9.51
CA GLN A 89 9.66 -24.01 -9.03
C GLN A 89 8.87 -25.07 -8.25
N SER A 90 7.96 -24.66 -7.37
CA SER A 90 7.13 -25.58 -6.58
C SER A 90 6.15 -26.36 -7.46
N GLN A 91 5.53 -25.71 -8.44
CA GLN A 91 4.67 -26.38 -9.42
C GLN A 91 5.46 -27.34 -10.32
N ALA A 92 6.69 -26.99 -10.72
CA ALA A 92 7.56 -27.87 -11.47
C ALA A 92 8.02 -29.08 -10.65
N ALA A 93 8.30 -28.90 -9.36
CA ALA A 93 8.65 -29.98 -8.44
C ALA A 93 7.47 -30.96 -8.23
N GLN A 94 6.23 -30.47 -8.14
CA GLN A 94 5.03 -31.33 -8.07
C GLN A 94 4.72 -32.08 -9.38
N LYS A 95 5.16 -31.57 -10.53
CA LYS A 95 4.98 -32.23 -11.83
C LYS A 95 6.07 -33.25 -12.17
N LYS A 96 7.10 -33.39 -11.33
CA LYS A 96 8.11 -34.45 -11.51
C LYS A 96 7.52 -35.77 -10.96
N PRO A 97 7.41 -36.84 -11.76
CA PRO A 97 6.89 -38.11 -11.28
C PRO A 97 7.76 -38.60 -10.12
N GLU A 98 7.11 -39.09 -9.06
CA GLU A 98 7.72 -39.92 -8.04
C GLU A 98 8.63 -40.96 -8.70
N PRO A 99 9.91 -41.12 -8.29
CA PRO A 99 10.66 -42.31 -8.66
C PRO A 99 9.89 -43.48 -8.05
N ALA A 100 9.37 -44.35 -8.91
CA ALA A 100 8.72 -45.58 -8.51
C ALA A 100 9.61 -46.33 -7.50
N ALA A 101 9.16 -46.41 -6.26
CA ALA A 101 9.74 -47.32 -5.29
C ALA A 101 9.51 -48.75 -5.83
N PRO A 102 10.56 -49.58 -5.98
CA PRO A 102 10.35 -50.98 -6.30
C PRO A 102 9.71 -51.68 -5.11
N ALA A 103 8.54 -52.27 -5.34
CA ALA A 103 7.89 -53.18 -4.41
C ALA A 103 8.50 -54.59 -4.49
N LYS A 104 8.35 -55.31 -3.37
CA LYS A 104 8.66 -56.74 -3.05
C LYS A 104 10.03 -56.88 -2.37
N ASP A 105 10.10 -57.40 -1.14
CA ASP A 105 9.62 -58.73 -0.78
C ASP A 105 8.65 -58.83 0.41
N ALA A 106 7.85 -59.90 0.35
CA ALA A 106 6.80 -60.25 1.29
C ALA A 106 7.20 -61.46 2.16
N SER A 107 6.92 -61.33 3.47
CA SER A 107 6.40 -62.36 4.41
C SER A 107 7.31 -63.53 4.88
N PRO A 108 6.93 -64.30 5.94
CA PRO A 108 5.86 -64.13 6.95
C PRO A 108 6.24 -64.53 8.40
N ALA A 109 5.40 -64.18 9.41
CA ALA A 109 4.78 -65.10 10.39
C ALA A 109 4.24 -64.36 11.64
N LYS A 110 3.03 -64.78 12.03
CA LYS A 110 2.10 -64.31 13.08
C LYS A 110 2.48 -64.85 14.49
N PRO A 111 1.56 -64.83 15.49
CA PRO A 111 0.77 -63.77 16.13
C PRO A 111 1.06 -63.74 17.66
N ASP A 112 0.45 -62.85 18.44
CA ASP A 112 -0.12 -63.14 19.78
C ASP A 112 -0.77 -61.85 20.32
N ALA A 113 -2.10 -61.79 20.30
CA ALA A 113 -2.95 -61.94 21.49
C ALA A 113 -3.10 -60.62 22.29
N LYS A 114 -4.19 -59.89 21.99
CA LYS A 114 -4.93 -59.06 22.96
C LYS A 114 -5.59 -60.00 23.99
N PRO A 115 -5.96 -59.60 25.23
CA PRO A 115 -6.81 -58.41 25.43
C PRO A 115 -6.77 -57.70 26.82
N ASP A 116 -7.58 -56.63 26.92
CA ASP A 116 -8.24 -56.08 28.14
C ASP A 116 -7.37 -55.30 29.18
N THR A 117 -7.75 -54.20 29.85
CA THR A 117 -9.03 -53.49 30.14
C THR A 117 -8.75 -52.13 30.85
N LYS A 118 -9.75 -51.20 30.82
CA LYS A 118 -10.07 -50.08 31.78
C LYS A 118 -9.11 -48.88 31.93
N SER A 119 -9.58 -47.64 31.68
CA SER A 119 -10.09 -46.61 32.66
C SER A 119 -8.96 -46.10 33.59
N ASP A 120 -8.66 -44.81 33.79
CA ASP A 120 -9.46 -43.67 34.27
C ASP A 120 -8.63 -42.37 34.03
N ALA A 121 -9.20 -41.25 33.58
CA ALA A 121 -9.57 -40.09 34.40
C ALA A 121 -8.59 -39.72 35.55
N LYS A 122 -7.82 -38.64 35.36
CA LYS A 122 -7.67 -37.54 36.34
C LYS A 122 -7.19 -36.27 35.68
#